data_AF-A0A478FQT3-F1
#
_entry.id   AF-A0A478FQT3-F1
#
_cell.length_a   1.000
_cell.length_b   1.000
_cell.length_c   1.000
_cell.angle_alpha   90.00
_cell.angle_beta   90.00
_cell.angle_gamma   90.00
#
_symmetry.space_group_name_H-M   'P 1'
#
loop_
_entity.id
_entity.type
_entity.pdbx_description
1 polymer ?
#
loop_
_entity_poly.entity_id
_entity_poly.type
_entity_poly.pdbx_seq_one_letter_code
_entity_poly.pdbx_strand_id
1 'polypeptide(L)'
;MSNPLVAAAAGTAVLGGGGVTIAYVAGAFEIRYENFDSYVNNALKDTHIYATLDDAKLKTKSSDTNTTYVKALKKIVSTTGLSGVDNTLQESDVGNISTDSGKLTKITTKTKAWCTDRKSKKPKEKDTWWTESAIKSDEDWATFQTVCLEEKPKQQ
;
A
#
# COMPACT_ATOMS: atom_id res chain seq x y z
N MET A 1 -14.36 38.74 35.16
CA MET A 1 -13.53 37.63 35.66
C MET A 1 -14.07 36.37 35.02
N SER A 2 -13.42 35.88 33.96
CA SER A 2 -13.86 34.68 33.26
C SER A 2 -12.62 33.88 32.86
N ASN A 3 -12.30 32.86 33.67
CA ASN A 3 -11.51 31.69 33.25
C ASN A 3 -12.50 30.52 33.16
N PRO A 4 -12.41 29.68 32.12
CA PRO A 4 -11.54 28.51 32.29
C PRO A 4 -10.64 28.24 31.08
N LEU A 5 -9.34 28.11 31.34
CA LEU A 5 -8.42 27.36 30.49
C LEU A 5 -8.69 25.88 30.74
N VAL A 6 -9.43 25.24 29.84
CA VAL A 6 -9.52 23.78 29.81
C VAL A 6 -8.22 23.27 29.20
N ALA A 7 -7.28 22.88 30.06
CA ALA A 7 -6.11 22.13 29.68
C ALA A 7 -6.55 20.72 29.26
N ALA A 8 -6.70 20.48 27.96
CA ALA A 8 -6.72 19.13 27.43
C ALA A 8 -5.30 18.58 27.56
N ALA A 9 -5.08 17.72 28.56
CA ALA A 9 -3.86 16.95 28.69
C ALA A 9 -3.67 16.14 27.40
N ALA A 10 -2.74 16.60 26.56
CA ALA A 10 -2.23 15.83 25.44
C ALA A 10 -1.63 14.55 26.03
N GLY A 11 -2.36 13.45 25.88
CA GLY A 11 -1.86 12.12 26.21
C GLY A 11 -0.64 11.85 25.34
N THR A 12 0.54 12.03 25.92
CA THR A 12 1.82 11.61 25.38
C THR A 12 1.86 10.09 25.37
N ALA A 13 1.32 9.48 24.32
CA ALA A 13 1.73 8.14 23.94
C ALA A 13 3.16 8.23 23.41
N VAL A 14 4.12 8.03 24.30
CA VAL A 14 5.52 7.80 23.98
C VAL A 14 5.59 6.52 23.13
N LEU A 15 5.61 6.69 21.82
CA LEU A 15 5.94 5.62 20.87
C LEU A 15 7.45 5.69 20.63
N GLY A 16 8.15 4.68 21.14
CA GLY A 16 9.58 4.52 20.96
C GLY A 16 9.97 4.57 19.48
N GLY A 17 10.93 5.44 19.18
CA GLY A 17 11.77 5.49 17.99
C GLY A 17 11.21 4.91 16.70
N GLY A 18 10.53 5.74 15.91
CA GLY A 18 10.24 5.41 14.50
C GLY A 18 8.86 5.84 14.01
N GLY A 19 8.42 7.06 14.29
CA GLY A 19 7.41 7.79 13.49
C GLY A 19 6.16 7.04 13.00
N VAL A 20 5.39 6.41 13.89
CA VAL A 20 4.04 5.94 13.53
C VAL A 20 3.06 6.40 14.60
N THR A 21 2.24 7.41 14.31
CA THR A 21 1.24 7.92 15.24
C THR A 21 -0.06 7.14 15.08
N ILE A 22 -0.54 6.48 16.14
CA ILE A 22 -1.90 5.93 16.26
C ILE A 22 -2.68 6.89 17.15
N ALA A 23 -3.74 7.51 16.64
CA ALA A 23 -4.55 8.48 17.35
C ALA A 23 -5.83 7.79 17.82
N TYR A 24 -6.04 7.81 19.12
CA TYR A 24 -7.29 7.43 19.75
C TYR A 24 -8.13 8.69 19.96
N VAL A 25 -9.30 8.79 19.33
CA VAL A 25 -10.23 9.91 19.54
C VAL A 25 -11.10 9.58 20.75
N ALA A 26 -11.15 10.46 21.74
CA ALA A 26 -11.97 10.26 22.94
C ALA A 26 -13.45 10.11 22.56
N GLY A 27 -14.01 8.90 22.76
CA GLY A 27 -15.42 8.58 22.54
C GLY A 27 -15.73 7.50 21.49
N ALA A 28 -14.77 7.12 20.64
CA ALA A 28 -14.92 6.01 19.69
C ALA A 28 -13.63 5.18 19.64
N PHE A 29 -13.72 3.89 19.95
CA PHE A 29 -12.61 2.92 19.90
C PHE A 29 -12.19 2.57 18.46
N GLU A 30 -12.21 3.53 17.55
CA GLU A 30 -11.88 3.29 16.15
C GLU A 30 -10.39 3.53 15.93
N ILE A 31 -9.65 2.47 15.59
CA ILE A 31 -8.22 2.55 15.24
C ILE A 31 -8.11 3.23 13.88
N ARG A 32 -7.20 4.21 13.79
CA ARG A 32 -6.97 5.00 12.58
C ARG A 32 -5.52 4.92 12.10
N TYR A 33 -5.36 5.07 10.80
CA TYR A 33 -4.11 4.89 10.07
C TYR A 33 -3.88 6.07 9.12
N GLU A 34 -2.66 6.58 9.11
CA GLU A 34 -2.31 7.74 8.27
C GLU A 34 -2.35 7.41 6.77
N ASN A 35 -1.92 6.20 6.40
CA ASN A 35 -1.75 5.73 5.04
C ASN A 35 -1.73 4.18 5.00
N PHE A 36 -1.55 3.60 3.81
CA PHE A 36 -1.43 2.15 3.65
C PHE A 36 -0.25 1.57 4.43
N ASP A 37 0.89 2.26 4.46
CA ASP A 37 2.07 1.77 5.19
C ASP A 37 1.82 1.66 6.69
N SER A 38 1.19 2.66 7.29
CA SER A 38 0.75 2.65 8.69
C SER A 38 -0.20 1.49 8.96
N TYR A 39 -1.15 1.21 8.07
CA TYR A 39 -2.04 0.06 8.22
C TYR A 39 -1.31 -1.28 8.13
N VAL A 40 -0.42 -1.44 7.15
CA VAL A 40 0.37 -2.68 7.01
C VAL A 40 1.23 -2.92 8.25
N ASN A 41 1.95 -1.91 8.72
CA ASN A 41 2.89 -2.03 9.83
C ASN A 41 2.23 -2.13 11.22
N ASN A 42 0.95 -1.75 11.35
CA ASN A 42 0.25 -1.80 12.63
C ASN A 42 -0.82 -2.89 12.70
N ALA A 43 -1.63 -3.04 11.65
CA ALA A 43 -2.74 -3.99 11.63
C ALA A 43 -2.37 -5.34 11.00
N LEU A 44 -1.48 -5.34 9.99
CA LEU A 44 -1.12 -6.55 9.24
C LEU A 44 0.28 -7.08 9.57
N LYS A 45 1.01 -6.46 10.51
CA LYS A 45 2.42 -6.79 10.79
C LYS A 45 2.68 -8.25 11.08
N ASP A 46 1.71 -8.97 11.65
CA ASP A 46 1.87 -10.38 12.04
C ASP A 46 1.49 -11.35 10.91
N THR A 47 0.78 -10.87 9.90
CA THR A 47 0.25 -11.69 8.80
C THR A 47 0.87 -11.36 7.44
N HIS A 48 1.38 -10.15 7.25
CA HIS A 48 1.90 -9.69 5.97
C HIS A 48 3.28 -9.05 6.07
N ILE A 49 4.00 -9.09 4.96
CA ILE A 49 5.23 -8.33 4.69
C ILE A 49 5.13 -7.68 3.31
N TYR A 50 6.02 -6.72 3.05
CA TYR A 50 6.18 -6.19 1.70
C TYR A 50 6.79 -7.23 0.77
N ALA A 51 6.18 -7.40 -0.40
CA ALA A 51 6.70 -8.28 -1.43
C ALA A 51 8.06 -7.78 -1.92
N THR A 52 9.06 -8.66 -1.93
CA THR A 52 10.26 -8.44 -2.76
C THR A 52 9.82 -8.48 -4.21
N LEU A 53 9.91 -7.38 -4.95
CA LEU A 53 9.52 -7.36 -6.36
C LEU A 53 10.76 -7.51 -7.23
N ASP A 54 10.80 -8.53 -8.08
CA ASP A 54 11.84 -8.73 -9.08
C ASP A 54 11.25 -9.42 -10.31
N ASP A 55 12.01 -9.43 -11.40
CA ASP A 55 11.56 -9.96 -12.68
C ASP A 55 11.16 -11.44 -12.59
N ALA A 56 11.90 -12.24 -11.83
CA ALA A 56 11.60 -13.66 -11.66
C ALA A 56 10.27 -13.85 -10.94
N LYS A 57 10.02 -13.08 -9.89
CA LYS A 57 8.80 -13.18 -9.10
C LYS A 57 7.57 -12.69 -9.84
N LEU A 58 7.67 -11.55 -10.54
CA LEU A 58 6.56 -11.07 -11.38
C LEU A 58 6.26 -12.09 -12.48
N LYS A 59 7.30 -12.68 -13.09
CA LYS A 59 7.13 -13.73 -14.08
C LYS A 59 6.41 -14.95 -13.50
N THR A 60 6.84 -15.47 -12.34
CA THR A 60 6.20 -16.61 -11.67
C THR A 60 4.75 -16.33 -11.29
N LYS A 61 4.49 -15.20 -10.63
CA LYS A 61 3.14 -14.82 -10.18
C LYS A 61 2.19 -14.53 -11.35
N SER A 62 2.71 -14.09 -12.49
CA SER A 62 1.92 -13.89 -13.71
C SER A 62 1.72 -15.17 -14.54
N SER A 63 2.64 -16.14 -14.46
CA SER A 63 2.53 -17.41 -15.20
C SER A 63 1.56 -18.42 -14.59
N ASP A 64 1.31 -18.36 -13.28
CA ASP A 64 0.45 -19.33 -12.57
C ASP A 64 -1.06 -19.21 -12.85
N THR A 65 -1.47 -18.64 -14.00
CA THR A 65 -2.87 -18.31 -14.32
C THR A 65 -3.57 -17.45 -13.25
N ASN A 66 -2.79 -16.75 -12.41
CA ASN A 66 -3.32 -15.90 -11.36
C ASN A 66 -3.95 -14.65 -12.00
N THR A 67 -5.21 -14.80 -12.42
CA THR A 67 -5.96 -13.77 -13.13
C THR A 67 -6.10 -12.49 -12.30
N THR A 68 -6.12 -12.60 -10.97
CA THR A 68 -6.16 -11.47 -10.05
C THR A 68 -4.86 -10.69 -10.07
N TYR A 69 -3.71 -11.38 -10.00
CA TYR A 69 -2.39 -10.75 -10.08
C TYR A 69 -2.17 -10.07 -11.43
N VAL A 70 -2.53 -10.72 -12.53
CA VAL A 70 -2.43 -10.15 -13.88
C VAL A 70 -3.33 -8.92 -14.04
N LYS A 71 -4.58 -8.97 -13.54
CA LYS A 71 -5.48 -7.79 -13.53
C LYS A 71 -4.91 -6.64 -12.71
N ALA A 72 -4.32 -6.94 -11.55
CA ALA A 72 -3.68 -5.94 -10.71
C ALA A 72 -2.48 -5.29 -11.42
N LEU A 73 -1.63 -6.09 -12.08
CA LEU A 73 -0.53 -5.56 -12.91
C LEU A 73 -1.02 -4.68 -14.06
N LYS A 74 -2.13 -5.06 -14.73
CA LYS A 74 -2.73 -4.21 -15.77
C LYS A 74 -3.17 -2.86 -15.23
N LYS A 75 -3.85 -2.82 -14.09
CA LYS A 75 -4.22 -1.57 -13.41
C LYS A 75 -3.00 -0.71 -13.08
N ILE A 76 -1.91 -1.32 -12.60
CA ILE A 76 -0.65 -0.62 -12.32
C ILE A 76 -0.03 -0.05 -13.60
N VAL A 77 0.02 -0.83 -14.67
CA VAL A 77 0.57 -0.41 -15.95
C VAL A 77 -0.24 0.74 -16.57
N SER A 78 -1.56 0.74 -16.41
CA SER A 78 -2.44 1.83 -16.84
C SER A 78 -2.33 3.09 -15.97
N THR A 79 -1.66 3.01 -14.82
CA THR A 79 -1.44 4.20 -13.97
C THR A 79 -0.44 5.14 -14.62
N THR A 80 -0.82 6.41 -14.74
CA THR A 80 0.00 7.50 -15.28
C THR A 80 0.49 8.42 -14.15
N GLY A 81 1.46 9.28 -14.46
CA GLY A 81 1.98 10.27 -13.50
C GLY A 81 2.98 9.71 -12.48
N LEU A 82 3.41 8.46 -12.63
CA LEU A 82 4.51 7.91 -11.86
C LEU A 82 5.85 8.46 -12.41
N SER A 83 6.64 9.04 -11.52
CA SER A 83 7.97 9.58 -11.85
C SER A 83 9.00 8.46 -12.04
N GLY A 84 9.90 8.64 -13.01
CA GLY A 84 11.04 7.74 -13.20
C GLY A 84 10.72 6.37 -13.82
N VAL A 85 9.54 6.22 -14.44
CA VAL A 85 9.11 4.95 -15.06
C VAL A 85 8.58 5.15 -16.47
N ASP A 86 8.51 4.06 -17.22
CA ASP A 86 7.94 4.04 -18.56
C ASP A 86 6.40 4.17 -18.49
N ASN A 87 5.91 5.34 -18.88
CA ASN A 87 4.47 5.64 -18.93
C ASN A 87 3.83 5.23 -20.28
N THR A 88 4.60 4.66 -21.21
CA THR A 88 4.10 4.18 -22.52
C THR A 88 3.62 2.74 -22.49
N LEU A 89 3.87 2.00 -21.40
CA LEU A 89 3.39 0.63 -21.21
C LEU A 89 1.85 0.58 -21.26
N GLN A 90 1.34 -0.46 -21.91
CA GLN A 90 -0.09 -0.73 -22.07
C GLN A 90 -0.49 -2.03 -21.37
N GLU A 91 -1.78 -2.21 -21.09
CA GLU A 91 -2.29 -3.45 -20.48
C GLU A 91 -2.00 -4.71 -21.30
N SER A 92 -1.89 -4.57 -22.62
CA SER A 92 -1.51 -5.62 -23.56
C SER A 92 -0.08 -6.11 -23.34
N ASP A 93 0.80 -5.25 -22.80
CA ASP A 93 2.19 -5.63 -22.49
C ASP A 93 2.26 -6.61 -21.32
N VAL A 94 1.29 -6.57 -20.40
CA VAL A 94 1.21 -7.51 -19.27
C VAL A 94 0.98 -8.95 -19.76
N GLY A 95 0.22 -9.12 -20.84
CA GLY A 95 -0.02 -10.44 -21.44
C GLY A 95 1.23 -11.08 -22.06
N ASN A 96 2.26 -10.28 -22.36
CA ASN A 96 3.48 -10.71 -23.07
C ASN A 96 4.72 -10.74 -22.15
N ILE A 97 4.54 -10.59 -20.84
CA ILE A 97 5.63 -10.54 -19.85
C ILE A 97 6.53 -11.79 -19.90
N SER A 98 5.96 -12.95 -20.22
CA SER A 98 6.69 -14.22 -20.18
C SER A 98 7.74 -14.35 -21.29
N THR A 99 7.57 -13.62 -22.39
CA THR A 99 8.34 -13.75 -23.64
C THR A 99 9.25 -12.56 -23.93
N ASP A 100 8.98 -11.38 -23.35
CA ASP A 100 9.75 -10.16 -23.58
C ASP A 100 10.41 -9.68 -22.27
N SER A 101 11.71 -9.95 -22.15
CA SER A 101 12.50 -9.58 -20.96
C SER A 101 12.59 -8.06 -20.76
N GLY A 102 12.64 -7.28 -21.83
CA GLY A 102 12.68 -5.82 -21.76
C GLY A 102 11.37 -5.26 -21.21
N LYS A 103 10.22 -5.79 -21.63
CA LYS A 103 8.91 -5.43 -21.08
C LYS A 103 8.75 -5.87 -19.64
N LEU A 104 9.18 -7.08 -19.30
CA LEU A 104 9.17 -7.58 -17.93
C LEU A 104 9.91 -6.62 -16.99
N THR A 105 11.15 -6.23 -17.30
CA THR A 105 11.93 -5.30 -16.47
C THR A 105 11.26 -3.94 -16.32
N LYS A 106 10.66 -3.40 -17.39
CA LYS A 106 9.92 -2.13 -17.33
C LYS A 106 8.67 -2.24 -16.44
N ILE A 107 7.91 -3.32 -16.56
CA ILE A 107 6.73 -3.58 -15.74
C ILE A 107 7.12 -3.79 -14.26
N THR A 108 8.22 -4.51 -13.98
CA THR A 108 8.77 -4.64 -12.63
C THR A 108 9.11 -3.27 -12.05
N THR A 109 9.80 -2.43 -12.81
CA THR A 109 10.20 -1.08 -12.38
C THR A 109 8.97 -0.21 -12.10
N LYS A 110 7.98 -0.24 -12.99
CA LYS A 110 6.71 0.48 -12.82
C LYS A 110 5.94 -0.01 -11.59
N THR A 111 5.92 -1.32 -11.37
CA THR A 111 5.26 -1.94 -10.21
C THR A 111 5.92 -1.52 -8.89
N LYS A 112 7.26 -1.50 -8.83
CA LYS A 112 7.99 -1.00 -7.67
C LYS A 112 7.68 0.46 -7.37
N ALA A 113 7.69 1.31 -8.39
CA ALA A 113 7.37 2.73 -8.23
C ALA A 113 5.92 2.93 -7.75
N TRP A 114 4.96 2.21 -8.34
CA TRP A 114 3.57 2.25 -7.91
C TRP A 114 3.39 1.80 -6.46
N CYS A 115 4.01 0.68 -6.05
CA CYS A 115 3.95 0.24 -4.65
C CYS A 115 4.56 1.28 -3.71
N THR A 116 5.64 1.95 -4.11
CA THR A 116 6.30 2.98 -3.29
C THR A 116 5.42 4.23 -3.15
N ASP A 117 4.80 4.67 -4.24
CA ASP A 117 3.85 5.78 -4.26
C ASP A 117 2.61 5.48 -3.39
N ARG A 118 2.03 4.29 -3.53
CA ARG A 118 0.80 3.93 -2.82
C ARG A 118 0.98 3.65 -1.33
N LYS A 119 2.17 3.29 -0.87
CA LYS A 119 2.48 3.18 0.58
C LYS A 119 2.10 4.45 1.34
N SER A 120 2.39 5.61 0.77
CA SER A 120 2.14 6.91 1.39
C SER A 120 0.81 7.53 1.01
N LYS A 121 -0.07 6.82 0.29
CA LYS A 121 -1.41 7.31 -0.06
C LYS A 121 -2.20 7.64 1.21
N LYS A 122 -2.73 8.86 1.27
CA LYS A 122 -3.50 9.39 2.40
C LYS A 122 -4.97 9.62 2.01
N PRO A 123 -5.87 9.83 2.99
CA PRO A 123 -7.22 10.33 2.71
C PRO A 123 -7.17 11.63 1.89
N LYS A 124 -8.18 11.84 1.04
CA LYS A 124 -8.30 13.07 0.24
C LYS A 124 -8.56 14.30 1.11
N GLU A 125 -9.23 14.10 2.23
CA GLU A 125 -9.49 15.15 3.22
C GLU A 125 -8.24 15.39 4.05
N LYS A 126 -7.82 16.66 4.11
CA LYS A 126 -6.67 17.09 4.88
C LYS A 126 -6.91 16.78 6.37
N ASP A 127 -5.85 16.38 7.07
CA ASP A 127 -5.86 16.10 8.52
C ASP A 127 -6.83 14.98 8.95
N THR A 128 -7.30 14.18 7.99
CA THR A 128 -8.10 12.97 8.24
C THR A 128 -7.20 11.74 8.17
N TRP A 129 -7.52 10.73 8.96
CA TRP A 129 -6.86 9.42 8.95
C TRP A 129 -7.87 8.36 8.54
N TRP A 130 -7.41 7.32 7.86
CA TRP A 130 -8.29 6.23 7.46
C TRP A 130 -8.62 5.30 8.61
N THR A 131 -9.83 4.74 8.56
CA THR A 131 -10.24 3.57 9.32
C THR A 131 -9.89 2.33 8.51
N GLU A 132 -9.87 1.15 9.13
CA GLU A 132 -9.64 -0.11 8.39
C GLU A 132 -10.64 -0.30 7.24
N SER A 133 -11.92 -0.02 7.49
CA SER A 133 -12.98 -0.10 6.48
C SER A 133 -12.75 0.89 5.33
N ALA A 134 -12.27 2.10 5.62
CA ALA A 134 -11.94 3.10 4.60
C ALA A 134 -10.75 2.65 3.73
N ILE A 135 -9.71 2.06 4.34
CA ILE A 135 -8.58 1.49 3.59
C ILE A 135 -9.04 0.37 2.68
N LYS A 136 -9.77 -0.60 3.22
CA LYS A 136 -10.22 -1.76 2.44
C LYS A 136 -11.18 -1.40 1.31
N SER A 137 -11.87 -0.27 1.43
CA SER A 137 -12.77 0.26 0.39
C SER A 137 -12.07 1.18 -0.62
N ASP A 138 -10.81 1.57 -0.38
CA ASP A 138 -10.05 2.37 -1.32
C ASP A 138 -9.78 1.55 -2.59
N GLU A 139 -10.00 2.18 -3.75
CA GLU A 139 -9.91 1.52 -5.05
C GLU A 139 -8.53 0.90 -5.34
N ASP A 140 -7.47 1.44 -4.76
CA ASP A 140 -6.10 0.97 -4.95
C ASP A 140 -5.70 -0.10 -3.94
N TRP A 141 -6.44 -0.25 -2.84
CA TRP A 141 -6.06 -1.18 -1.77
C TRP A 141 -6.00 -2.62 -2.25
N ALA A 142 -7.00 -3.11 -2.98
CA ALA A 142 -7.01 -4.49 -3.46
C ALA A 142 -5.81 -4.79 -4.38
N THR A 143 -5.44 -3.85 -5.24
CA THR A 143 -4.27 -3.94 -6.11
C THR A 143 -2.97 -3.89 -5.29
N PHE A 144 -2.90 -3.01 -4.31
CA PHE A 144 -1.77 -2.87 -3.41
C PHE A 144 -1.53 -4.13 -2.58
N GLN A 145 -2.57 -4.66 -1.96
CA GLN A 145 -2.50 -5.90 -1.20
C GLN A 145 -2.07 -7.07 -2.09
N THR A 146 -2.62 -7.18 -3.31
CA THR A 146 -2.32 -8.28 -4.24
C THR A 146 -0.88 -8.27 -4.73
N VAL A 147 -0.32 -7.09 -5.00
CA VAL A 147 0.97 -6.97 -5.71
C VAL A 147 2.10 -6.59 -4.78
N CYS A 148 1.85 -5.71 -3.82
CA CYS A 148 2.89 -5.11 -2.98
C CYS A 148 3.09 -5.85 -1.65
N LEU A 149 2.17 -6.75 -1.26
CA LEU A 149 2.23 -7.50 -0.01
C LEU A 149 2.30 -9.00 -0.26
N GLU A 150 2.85 -9.72 0.72
CA GLU A 150 2.83 -11.18 0.81
C GLU A 150 2.43 -11.61 2.20
N GLU A 151 1.78 -12.76 2.29
CA GLU A 151 1.56 -13.42 3.56
C GLU A 151 2.91 -13.85 4.16
N LYS A 152 3.07 -13.64 5.46
CA LYS A 152 4.21 -14.19 6.20
C LYS A 152 4.15 -15.72 6.13
N PRO A 153 5.28 -16.40 5.88
CA PRO A 153 5.32 -17.84 6.04
C PRO A 153 4.94 -18.15 7.49
N LYS A 154 3.92 -19.00 7.68
CA LYS A 154 3.57 -19.49 9.01
C LYS A 154 4.81 -20.19 9.56
N GLN A 155 5.37 -19.66 10.64
CA GLN A 155 6.39 -20.38 11.39
C GLN A 155 5.71 -21.66 11.91
N GLN A 156 6.04 -22.79 11.28
CA GLN A 156 5.66 -24.12 11.75
C GLN A 156 6.54 -24.50 12.93
#